data_AF-A0A816IZG1-F1
#
_entry.id   AF-A0A816IZG1-F1
#
_cell.length_a   1.000
_cell.length_b   1.000
_cell.length_c   1.000
_cell.angle_alpha   90.00
_cell.angle_beta   90.00
_cell.angle_gamma   90.00
#
_symmetry.space_group_name_H-M   'P 1'
#
loop_
_entity.id
_entity.type
_entity.pdbx_description
1 polymer ?
#
loop_
_entity_poly.entity_id
_entity_poly.type
_entity_poly.pdbx_seq_one_letter_code
_entity_poly.pdbx_strand_id
1 'polypeptide(L)'
;MIDSTQKYSLVDVSSLIEANIDTIYFLPRFWCTQDDSSKYPSKDDYQVMMQTMLENLQNVEKLTVVLSFLQMLSVAEFHGVPFPTLKVKTLTLKTTILQSAVPDLVALFVELLLRNTRTLKTLAIQLRSCLNTSNYDELSQIALTLSHKNKVSIVLK
;
A
#
# COMPACT_ATOMS: atom_id res chain seq x y z
N MET A 1 29.92 -3.72 0.81
CA MET A 1 29.68 -3.18 2.17
C MET A 1 28.72 -2.03 1.98
N ILE A 2 27.43 -2.22 2.30
CA ILE A 2 26.42 -1.17 2.16
C ILE A 2 26.52 -0.31 3.42
N ASP A 3 26.76 0.97 3.24
CA ASP A 3 26.83 1.96 4.31
C ASP A 3 25.46 2.09 4.98
N SER A 4 25.37 1.70 6.25
CA SER A 4 24.16 1.73 7.06
C SER A 4 23.82 3.14 7.59
N THR A 5 24.63 4.16 7.28
CA THR A 5 24.38 5.55 7.72
C THR A 5 23.56 6.37 6.72
N GLN A 6 23.29 5.84 5.52
CA GLN A 6 22.35 6.46 4.60
C GLN A 6 20.93 6.25 5.16
N LYS A 7 20.47 7.21 5.99
CA LYS A 7 19.05 7.34 6.34
C LYS A 7 18.26 7.17 5.06
N TYR A 8 17.34 6.21 5.04
CA TYR A 8 16.44 5.95 3.93
C TYR A 8 15.48 7.15 3.77
N SER A 9 15.99 8.28 3.29
CA SER A 9 15.18 9.41 2.89
C SER A 9 14.74 9.14 1.46
N LEU A 10 13.43 9.00 1.26
CA LEU A 10 12.90 9.22 -0.07
C LEU A 10 13.40 10.62 -0.52
N VAL A 11 13.93 10.71 -1.74
CA VAL A 11 14.21 12.01 -2.35
C VAL A 11 12.92 12.83 -2.29
N ASP A 12 13.01 14.15 -2.11
CA ASP A 12 11.81 14.99 -2.15
C ASP A 12 11.08 14.78 -3.48
N VAL A 13 9.90 14.16 -3.39
CA VAL A 13 9.01 13.85 -4.52
C VAL A 13 7.70 14.61 -4.39
N SER A 14 7.64 15.64 -3.54
CA SER A 14 6.43 16.43 -3.31
C SER A 14 5.88 17.13 -4.56
N SER A 15 6.72 17.28 -5.59
CA SER A 15 6.37 17.81 -6.92
C SER A 15 5.89 16.75 -7.92
N LEU A 16 5.98 15.46 -7.59
CA LEU A 16 5.57 14.39 -8.49
C LEU A 16 4.04 14.31 -8.60
N ILE A 17 3.57 14.28 -9.84
CA ILE A 17 2.17 14.03 -10.18
C ILE A 17 1.88 12.51 -10.23
N GLU A 18 2.90 11.73 -10.59
CA GLU A 18 2.82 10.28 -10.72
C GLU A 18 4.00 9.61 -9.99
N ALA A 19 3.70 8.57 -9.21
CA ALA A 19 4.70 7.79 -8.48
C ALA A 19 4.41 6.29 -8.61
N ASN A 20 5.47 5.48 -8.73
CA ASN A 20 5.38 4.02 -8.77
C ASN A 20 6.31 3.42 -7.70
N ILE A 21 5.70 2.77 -6.72
CA ILE A 21 6.36 2.11 -5.60
C ILE A 21 6.25 0.60 -5.85
N ASP A 22 7.20 0.06 -6.60
CA ASP A 22 7.25 -1.37 -6.99
C ASP A 22 8.07 -2.23 -6.01
N THR A 23 8.88 -1.58 -5.16
CA THR A 23 9.87 -2.26 -4.35
C THR A 23 9.74 -1.82 -2.90
N ILE A 24 9.11 -2.66 -2.09
CA ILE A 24 9.24 -2.62 -0.64
C ILE A 24 9.63 -4.01 -0.18
N TYR A 25 10.73 -4.50 -0.75
CA TYR A 25 11.30 -5.80 -0.41
C TYR A 25 11.68 -5.90 1.06
N PHE A 26 11.77 -4.77 1.74
CA PHE A 26 12.35 -4.68 3.04
C PHE A 26 11.28 -4.89 4.13
N LEU A 27 10.15 -4.20 4.15
CA LEU A 27 9.38 -4.01 5.39
C LEU A 27 8.69 -5.24 6.05
N PRO A 28 8.13 -6.23 5.34
CA PRO A 28 7.38 -7.29 6.04
C PRO A 28 8.25 -8.30 6.79
N ARG A 29 9.50 -8.54 6.36
CA ARG A 29 10.40 -9.46 7.09
C ARG A 29 10.93 -8.86 8.40
N PHE A 30 10.89 -7.53 8.56
CA PHE A 30 11.37 -6.85 9.77
C PHE A 30 10.56 -7.18 11.03
N TRP A 31 9.30 -7.59 10.90
CA TRP A 31 8.45 -7.84 12.08
C TRP A 31 8.50 -9.29 12.58
N CYS A 32 8.98 -10.25 11.79
CA CYS A 32 8.95 -11.65 12.19
C CYS A 32 10.24 -12.15 12.85
N THR A 33 11.37 -11.45 12.67
CA THR A 33 12.69 -11.88 13.18
C THR A 33 13.42 -10.70 13.81
N GLN A 34 12.91 -10.23 14.95
CA GLN A 34 13.62 -9.29 15.81
C GLN A 34 14.66 -10.08 16.63
N ASP A 35 15.78 -10.45 16.00
CA ASP A 35 16.84 -11.22 16.67
C ASP A 35 18.15 -10.42 16.83
N ASP A 36 18.27 -9.25 16.19
CA ASP A 36 19.48 -8.43 16.27
C ASP A 36 19.18 -6.93 16.07
N SER A 37 19.06 -6.18 17.17
CA SER A 37 18.76 -4.74 17.16
C SER A 37 19.90 -3.87 16.61
N SER A 38 21.07 -4.46 16.30
CA SER A 38 22.23 -3.72 15.78
C SER A 38 22.22 -3.55 14.26
N LYS A 39 21.39 -4.33 13.53
CA LYS A 39 21.33 -4.34 12.06
C LYS A 39 20.12 -3.61 11.48
N TYR A 40 19.17 -3.22 12.31
CA TYR A 40 17.86 -2.77 11.88
C TYR A 40 17.46 -1.44 12.54
N PRO A 41 16.77 -0.54 11.82
CA PRO A 41 16.24 0.70 12.37
C PRO A 41 15.41 0.45 13.63
N SER A 42 15.45 1.38 14.59
CA SER A 42 14.59 1.30 15.76
C SER A 42 13.12 1.48 15.36
N LYS A 43 12.18 1.08 16.24
CA LYS A 43 10.74 1.30 16.03
C LYS A 43 10.44 2.77 15.72
N ASP A 44 11.12 3.69 16.39
CA ASP A 44 10.92 5.14 16.22
C ASP A 44 11.48 5.61 14.87
N ASP A 45 12.64 5.09 14.44
CA ASP A 45 13.20 5.39 13.11
C ASP A 45 12.27 4.93 11.98
N TYR A 46 11.57 3.82 12.17
CA TYR A 46 10.56 3.35 11.22
C TYR A 46 9.34 4.25 11.16
N GLN A 47 8.82 4.69 12.30
CA GLN A 47 7.68 5.61 12.33
C GLN A 47 8.03 6.92 11.61
N VAL A 48 9.22 7.45 11.86
CA VAL A 48 9.71 8.66 11.17
C VAL A 48 9.84 8.41 9.66
N MET A 49 10.48 7.32 9.25
CA MET A 49 10.62 6.97 7.83
C MET A 49 9.26 6.80 7.14
N MET A 50 8.32 6.14 7.83
CA MET A 50 6.96 5.94 7.34
C MET A 50 6.26 7.26 7.10
N GLN A 51 6.27 8.12 8.11
CA GLN A 51 5.63 9.42 8.07
C GLN A 51 6.24 10.28 6.96
N THR A 52 7.56 10.34 6.85
CA THR A 52 8.25 11.08 5.78
C THR A 52 7.89 10.56 4.39
N MET A 53 7.82 9.25 4.19
CA MET A 53 7.40 8.71 2.89
C MET A 53 5.96 9.10 2.56
N LEU A 54 5.05 9.01 3.52
CA LEU A 54 3.64 9.31 3.27
C LEU A 54 3.39 10.80 3.05
N GLU A 55 4.10 11.68 3.77
CA GLU A 55 4.07 13.14 3.56
C GLU A 55 4.58 13.51 2.16
N ASN A 56 5.61 12.84 1.66
CA ASN A 56 6.13 13.05 0.32
C ASN A 56 5.14 12.61 -0.78
N LEU A 57 4.27 11.65 -0.51
CA LEU A 57 3.26 11.14 -1.45
C LEU A 57 1.95 11.93 -1.42
N GLN A 58 1.78 12.88 -0.51
CA GLN A 58 0.51 13.58 -0.28
C GLN A 58 -0.02 14.33 -1.51
N ASN A 59 0.89 14.78 -2.40
CA ASN A 59 0.57 15.56 -3.60
C ASN A 59 0.46 14.70 -4.87
N VAL A 60 0.78 13.41 -4.78
CA VAL A 60 0.75 12.51 -5.93
C VAL A 60 -0.70 12.29 -6.35
N GLU A 61 -1.01 12.55 -7.62
CA GLU A 61 -2.36 12.32 -8.16
C GLU A 61 -2.53 10.89 -8.68
N LYS A 62 -1.45 10.29 -9.20
CA LYS A 62 -1.41 8.92 -9.74
C LYS A 62 -0.39 8.09 -8.98
N LEU A 63 -0.87 7.15 -8.17
CA LEU A 63 0.01 6.32 -7.36
C LEU A 63 -0.10 4.85 -7.77
N THR A 64 1.02 4.23 -8.10
CA THR A 64 1.11 2.77 -8.28
C THR A 64 1.85 2.18 -7.09
N VAL A 65 1.28 1.15 -6.46
CA VAL A 65 1.81 0.51 -5.25
C VAL A 65 1.69 -0.99 -5.34
N VAL A 66 2.57 -1.71 -4.63
CA VAL A 66 2.49 -3.17 -4.47
C VAL A 66 1.84 -3.57 -3.15
N LEU A 67 1.47 -4.85 -3.00
CA LEU A 67 0.85 -5.38 -1.78
C LEU A 67 1.64 -5.07 -0.50
N SER A 68 2.97 -5.07 -0.56
CA SER A 68 3.81 -4.74 0.60
C SER A 68 3.66 -3.29 1.07
N PHE A 69 3.24 -2.36 0.19
CA PHE A 69 2.88 -0.99 0.59
C PHE A 69 1.63 -0.99 1.48
N LEU A 70 0.63 -1.79 1.13
CA LEU A 70 -0.60 -1.87 1.90
C LEU A 70 -0.40 -2.54 3.26
N GLN A 71 0.44 -3.57 3.32
CA GLN A 71 0.83 -4.21 4.58
C GLN A 71 1.53 -3.22 5.52
N MET A 72 2.47 -2.44 4.96
CA MET A 72 3.15 -1.36 5.66
C MET A 72 2.15 -0.34 6.21
N LEU A 73 1.20 0.11 5.38
CA LEU A 73 0.14 1.04 5.79
C LEU A 73 -0.75 0.48 6.91
N SER A 74 -1.09 -0.80 6.83
CA SER A 74 -1.97 -1.45 7.82
C SER A 74 -1.33 -1.50 9.20
N VAL A 75 -0.01 -1.68 9.26
CA VAL A 75 0.69 -1.69 10.55
C VAL A 75 1.03 -0.29 11.04
N ALA A 76 1.20 0.67 10.14
CA ALA A 76 1.22 2.07 10.53
C ALA A 76 -0.09 2.44 11.26
N GLU A 77 -1.25 2.05 10.73
CA GLU A 77 -2.55 2.23 11.38
C GLU A 77 -2.64 1.49 12.73
N PHE A 78 -2.18 0.23 12.79
CA PHE A 78 -2.14 -0.54 14.04
C PHE A 78 -1.29 0.12 15.13
N HIS A 79 -0.18 0.76 14.75
CA HIS A 79 0.68 1.49 15.68
C HIS A 79 0.24 2.93 15.95
N GLY A 80 -0.94 3.34 15.47
CA GLY A 80 -1.49 4.67 15.69
C GLY A 80 -0.75 5.77 14.93
N VAL A 81 0.05 5.43 13.91
CA VAL A 81 0.63 6.42 13.01
C VAL A 81 -0.52 6.99 12.17
N PRO A 82 -0.81 8.30 12.25
CA PRO A 82 -1.91 8.87 11.51
C PRO A 82 -1.64 8.72 10.01
N PHE A 83 -2.57 8.05 9.33
CA PHE A 83 -2.51 7.91 7.89
C PHE A 83 -2.77 9.28 7.25
N PRO A 84 -1.82 9.88 6.52
CA PRO A 84 -2.05 11.17 5.91
C PRO A 84 -3.03 11.02 4.77
N THR A 85 -3.93 12.00 4.64
CA THR A 85 -4.92 12.01 3.57
C THR A 85 -4.21 12.19 2.22
N LEU A 86 -3.97 11.09 1.51
CA LEU A 86 -3.37 11.14 0.18
C LEU A 86 -4.35 11.80 -0.79
N LYS A 87 -3.88 12.78 -1.58
CA LYS A 87 -4.68 13.46 -2.62
C LYS A 87 -4.68 12.71 -3.95
N VAL A 88 -4.53 11.39 -3.89
CA VAL A 88 -4.54 10.53 -5.08
C VAL A 88 -5.91 10.54 -5.72
N LYS A 89 -5.93 10.74 -7.04
CA LYS A 89 -7.13 10.63 -7.88
C LYS A 89 -7.20 9.23 -8.51
N THR A 90 -6.05 8.66 -8.84
CA THR A 90 -5.93 7.34 -9.44
C THR A 90 -4.92 6.52 -8.67
N LEU A 91 -5.32 5.34 -8.21
CA LEU A 91 -4.43 4.40 -7.55
C LEU A 91 -4.41 3.07 -8.31
N THR A 92 -3.22 2.53 -8.53
CA THR A 92 -3.02 1.20 -9.12
C THR A 92 -2.34 0.29 -8.11
N LEU A 93 -3.07 -0.72 -7.65
CA LEU A 93 -2.55 -1.77 -6.79
C LEU A 93 -2.04 -2.92 -7.66
N LYS A 94 -0.73 -3.13 -7.69
CA LYS A 94 -0.09 -4.31 -8.26
C LYS A 94 -0.01 -5.41 -7.21
N THR A 95 -0.75 -6.48 -7.41
CA THR A 95 -0.70 -7.63 -6.51
C THR A 95 -0.45 -8.93 -7.27
N THR A 96 0.47 -9.73 -6.76
CA THR A 96 0.67 -11.10 -7.21
C THR A 96 -0.13 -11.98 -6.26
N ILE A 97 -1.34 -12.36 -6.66
CA ILE A 97 -2.24 -13.12 -5.78
C ILE A 97 -1.75 -14.57 -5.66
N LEU A 98 -1.31 -15.02 -4.49
CA LEU A 98 -1.16 -16.47 -4.26
C LEU A 98 -2.55 -17.10 -4.03
N GLN A 99 -2.79 -18.28 -4.61
CA GLN A 99 -4.10 -18.93 -4.77
C GLN A 99 -4.97 -19.11 -3.50
N SER A 100 -4.44 -18.97 -2.28
CA SER A 100 -5.06 -19.60 -1.10
C SER A 100 -5.65 -18.69 -0.02
N ALA A 101 -5.66 -17.35 -0.13
CA ALA A 101 -6.08 -16.50 1.01
C ALA A 101 -6.62 -15.08 0.70
N VAL A 102 -7.05 -14.77 -0.53
CA VAL A 102 -6.84 -13.39 -1.03
C VAL A 102 -8.07 -12.47 -1.16
N PRO A 103 -9.32 -12.91 -1.41
CA PRO A 103 -10.44 -12.00 -1.55
C PRO A 103 -10.66 -11.08 -0.34
N ASP A 104 -10.70 -11.67 0.86
CA ASP A 104 -10.91 -10.93 2.11
C ASP A 104 -9.77 -9.97 2.44
N LEU A 105 -8.53 -10.38 2.23
CA LEU A 105 -7.37 -9.51 2.46
C LEU A 105 -7.40 -8.30 1.54
N VAL A 106 -7.63 -8.52 0.24
CA VAL A 106 -7.75 -7.42 -0.73
C VAL A 106 -8.93 -6.53 -0.36
N ALA A 107 -10.08 -7.10 0.03
CA ALA A 107 -11.25 -6.33 0.47
C ALA A 107 -10.90 -5.40 1.64
N LEU A 108 -10.31 -5.94 2.71
CA LEU A 108 -9.92 -5.18 3.89
C LEU A 108 -8.97 -4.04 3.54
N PHE A 109 -7.98 -4.29 2.68
CA PHE A 109 -7.05 -3.24 2.29
C PHE A 109 -7.70 -2.17 1.40
N VAL A 110 -8.59 -2.56 0.49
CA VAL A 110 -9.33 -1.62 -0.35
C VAL A 110 -10.22 -0.74 0.53
N GLU A 111 -10.88 -1.31 1.55
CA GLU A 111 -11.66 -0.53 2.53
C GLU A 111 -10.80 0.46 3.31
N LEU A 112 -9.64 0.02 3.82
CA LEU A 112 -8.69 0.88 4.52
C LEU A 112 -8.24 2.04 3.62
N LEU A 113 -7.96 1.75 2.35
CA LEU A 113 -7.52 2.75 1.39
C LEU A 113 -8.63 3.76 1.09
N LEU A 114 -9.86 3.30 0.82
CA LEU A 114 -11.02 4.15 0.56
C LEU A 114 -11.37 5.03 1.78
N ARG A 115 -11.23 4.49 3.00
CA ARG A 115 -11.44 5.26 4.24
C ARG A 115 -10.46 6.43 4.36
N ASN A 116 -9.22 6.22 3.94
CA ASN A 116 -8.14 7.19 4.11
C ASN A 116 -7.93 8.11 2.90
N THR A 117 -8.54 7.82 1.75
CA THR A 117 -8.39 8.60 0.51
C THR A 117 -9.72 9.07 -0.07
N ARG A 118 -10.15 10.28 0.32
CA ARG A 118 -11.43 10.86 -0.12
C ARG A 118 -11.45 11.37 -1.56
N THR A 119 -10.29 11.58 -2.17
CA THR A 119 -10.14 12.12 -3.53
C THR A 119 -10.07 11.05 -4.61
N LEU A 120 -10.05 9.77 -4.22
CA LEU A 120 -9.85 8.66 -5.13
C LEU A 120 -11.05 8.54 -6.08
N LYS A 121 -10.79 8.59 -7.39
CA LYS A 121 -11.80 8.41 -8.43
C LYS A 121 -11.74 7.02 -9.05
N THR A 122 -10.52 6.50 -9.18
CA THR A 122 -10.27 5.21 -9.82
C THR A 122 -9.26 4.39 -9.05
N LEU A 123 -9.62 3.15 -8.76
CA LEU A 123 -8.75 2.12 -8.20
C LEU A 123 -8.61 0.98 -9.21
N ALA A 124 -7.41 0.78 -9.73
CA ALA A 124 -7.09 -0.37 -10.58
C ALA A 124 -6.36 -1.43 -9.76
N ILE A 125 -6.88 -2.65 -9.73
CA ILE A 125 -6.23 -3.80 -9.07
C ILE A 125 -5.67 -4.69 -10.17
N GLN A 126 -4.35 -4.67 -10.34
CA GLN A 126 -3.64 -5.48 -11.30
C GLN A 126 -3.25 -6.83 -10.70
N LEU A 127 -3.79 -7.89 -11.26
CA LEU A 127 -3.73 -9.26 -10.79
C LEU A 127 -2.67 -10.02 -11.61
N ARG A 128 -1.49 -10.28 -11.02
CA ARG A 128 -0.41 -11.00 -11.73
C ARG A 128 -0.49 -12.53 -11.70
N SER A 129 -1.55 -13.14 -11.16
CA SER A 129 -1.60 -14.59 -10.94
C SER A 129 -2.82 -15.30 -11.54
N CYS A 130 -2.72 -16.63 -11.60
CA CYS A 130 -3.78 -17.57 -11.94
C CYS A 130 -4.79 -17.68 -10.78
N LEU A 131 -5.61 -16.65 -10.58
CA LEU A 131 -6.85 -16.81 -9.82
C LEU A 131 -7.64 -17.97 -10.42
N ASN A 132 -8.19 -18.84 -9.58
CA ASN A 132 -9.27 -19.71 -10.04
C ASN A 132 -10.52 -18.82 -10.29
N THR A 133 -11.48 -19.33 -11.05
CA THR A 133 -12.70 -18.59 -11.39
C THR A 133 -13.44 -18.09 -10.14
N SER A 134 -13.53 -18.94 -9.12
CA SER A 134 -14.19 -18.61 -7.84
C SER A 134 -13.61 -17.38 -7.15
N ASN A 135 -12.28 -17.29 -7.02
CA ASN A 135 -11.63 -16.17 -6.34
C ASN A 135 -11.77 -14.87 -7.14
N TYR A 136 -11.79 -14.96 -8.48
CA TYR A 136 -12.02 -13.80 -9.33
C TYR A 136 -13.46 -13.28 -9.22
N ASP A 137 -14.44 -14.18 -9.21
CA ASP A 137 -15.85 -13.84 -9.08
C ASP A 137 -16.12 -13.17 -7.72
N GLU A 138 -15.57 -13.72 -6.64
CA GLU A 138 -15.67 -13.14 -5.30
C GLU A 138 -15.05 -11.74 -5.22
N LEU A 139 -13.82 -11.57 -5.72
CA LEU A 139 -13.16 -10.26 -5.81
C LEU A 139 -13.94 -9.27 -6.67
N SER A 140 -14.57 -9.74 -7.74
CA SER A 140 -15.41 -8.91 -8.60
C SER A 140 -16.64 -8.41 -7.86
N GLN A 141 -17.30 -9.27 -7.08
CA GLN A 141 -18.45 -8.87 -6.26
C GLN A 141 -18.06 -7.88 -5.16
N ILE A 142 -16.92 -8.10 -4.50
CA ILE A 142 -16.37 -7.18 -3.51
C ILE A 142 -16.05 -5.82 -4.15
N ALA A 143 -15.35 -5.83 -5.29
CA ALA A 143 -15.00 -4.62 -6.03
C ALA A 143 -16.25 -3.83 -6.46
N LEU A 144 -17.29 -4.51 -6.96
CA LEU A 144 -18.56 -3.88 -7.30
C LEU A 144 -19.23 -3.26 -6.07
N THR A 145 -19.30 -4.00 -4.96
CA THR A 145 -19.93 -3.53 -3.72
C THR A 145 -19.22 -2.28 -3.17
N LEU A 146 -17.88 -2.32 -3.10
CA LEU A 146 -17.08 -1.20 -2.62
C LEU A 146 -17.11 0.00 -3.58
N SER A 147 -17.15 -0.26 -4.89
CA SER A 147 -17.30 0.77 -5.93
C SER A 147 -18.60 1.57 -5.74
N HIS A 148 -19.73 0.86 -5.64
CA HIS A 148 -21.04 1.49 -5.43
C HIS A 148 -21.12 2.24 -4.10
N LYS A 149 -20.64 1.63 -3.01
CA LYS A 149 -20.68 2.22 -1.67
C LYS A 149 -19.87 3.52 -1.57
N ASN A 150 -18.71 3.58 -2.23
CA ASN A 150 -17.76 4.69 -2.08
C ASN A 150 -17.75 5.66 -3.26
N LYS A 151 -18.55 5.41 -4.31
CA LYS A 151 -18.57 6.20 -5.56
C LYS A 151 -17.18 6.28 -6.23
N VAL A 152 -16.43 5.19 -6.18
CA VAL A 152 -15.08 5.05 -6.77
C VAL A 152 -15.14 3.98 -7.85
N SER A 153 -14.56 4.24 -9.02
CA SER A 153 -14.46 3.22 -10.06
C SER A 153 -13.37 2.20 -9.70
N ILE A 154 -13.76 0.98 -9.33
CA ILE A 154 -12.83 -0.12 -9.03
C ILE A 154 -12.78 -1.07 -10.23
N VAL A 155 -11.59 -1.28 -10.78
CA VAL A 155 -11.37 -2.10 -11.98
C VAL A 155 -10.35 -3.20 -11.66
N LEU A 156 -10.71 -4.45 -11.95
CA LEU A 156 -9.80 -5.59 -11.91
C LEU A 156 -9.11 -5.74 -13.28
N LYS A 157 -7.78 -5.87 -13.32
CA LYS A 157 -6.96 -5.96 -14.53
C LYS A 157 -5.99 -7.13 -14.51
#